data_AF-A0AAQ3UGG2-F1
#
_entry.id   AF-A0AAQ3UGG2-F1
#
_cell.length_a   1.000
_cell.length_b   1.000
_cell.length_c   1.000
_cell.angle_alpha   90.00
_cell.angle_beta   90.00
_cell.angle_gamma   90.00
#
_symmetry.space_group_name_H-M   'P 1'
#
loop_
_entity.id
_entity.type
_entity.pdbx_description
1 polymer ?
#
loop_
_entity_poly.entity_id
_entity_poly.type
_entity_poly.pdbx_seq_one_letter_code
_entity_poly.pdbx_strand_id
1 'polypeptide(L)'
;MIGSLLYLTATRPEIKFAVCLCARYQASPKISHRQAVKRIFRYLKFTPELGLWYSSGSSLLLRGFLDADLAGCRIDRKSTSNTCQLLGTSLSSRKQANVSLSTTEAEYTAAASCCS
;
A
#
# COMPACT_ATOMS: atom_id res chain seq x y z
N MET A 1 -15.33 -0.46 -10.57
CA MET A 1 -15.36 -0.38 -9.08
C MET A 1 -13.97 -0.44 -8.45
N ILE A 2 -13.15 -1.45 -8.76
CA ILE A 2 -11.81 -1.57 -8.17
C ILE A 2 -10.82 -0.57 -8.79
N GLY A 3 -10.89 -0.31 -10.08
CA GLY A 3 -10.02 0.69 -10.75
C GLY A 3 -10.12 2.10 -10.16
N SER A 4 -11.32 2.57 -9.85
CA SER A 4 -11.53 3.88 -9.18
C SER A 4 -10.99 3.89 -7.75
N LEU A 5 -11.04 2.76 -7.05
CA LEU A 5 -10.43 2.63 -5.72
C LEU A 5 -8.90 2.62 -5.81
N LEU A 6 -8.32 1.99 -6.83
CA LEU A 6 -6.88 2.00 -7.10
C LEU A 6 -6.37 3.42 -7.33
N TYR A 7 -7.11 4.25 -8.07
CA TYR A 7 -6.77 5.66 -8.24
C TYR A 7 -6.73 6.42 -6.89
N LEU A 8 -7.74 6.20 -6.05
CA LEU A 8 -7.81 6.79 -4.70
C LEU A 8 -6.65 6.39 -3.80
N THR A 9 -5.97 5.25 -4.04
CA THR A 9 -4.84 4.83 -3.19
C THR A 9 -3.63 5.78 -3.25
N ALA A 10 -3.56 6.64 -4.27
CA ALA A 10 -2.51 7.66 -4.37
C ALA A 10 -2.64 8.72 -3.27
N THR A 11 -3.86 9.18 -3.00
CA THR A 11 -4.13 10.14 -1.92
C THR A 11 -4.52 9.47 -0.61
N ARG A 12 -4.99 8.22 -0.65
CA ARG A 12 -5.46 7.46 0.51
C ARG A 12 -4.69 6.14 0.67
N PRO A 13 -3.44 6.18 1.17
CA PRO A 13 -2.60 4.98 1.28
C PRO A 13 -3.13 3.96 2.29
N GLU A 14 -3.95 4.36 3.25
CA GLU A 14 -4.51 3.48 4.29
C GLU A 14 -5.48 2.43 3.73
N ILE A 15 -6.15 2.72 2.62
CA ILE A 15 -7.04 1.74 1.95
C ILE A 15 -6.28 0.85 0.95
N LYS A 16 -5.02 1.17 0.63
CA LYS A 16 -4.27 0.55 -0.46
C LYS A 16 -4.14 -0.95 -0.32
N PHE A 17 -3.82 -1.44 0.88
CA PHE A 17 -3.72 -2.88 1.12
C PHE A 17 -5.04 -3.61 0.83
N ALA A 18 -6.16 -3.10 1.37
CA ALA A 18 -7.48 -3.70 1.19
C ALA A 18 -7.93 -3.69 -0.28
N VAL A 19 -7.68 -2.59 -1.00
CA VAL A 19 -8.00 -2.45 -2.43
C VAL A 19 -7.16 -3.39 -3.28
N CYS A 20 -5.84 -3.43 -3.06
CA CYS A 20 -4.94 -4.33 -3.78
C CYS A 20 -5.30 -5.80 -3.54
N LEU A 21 -5.71 -6.17 -2.33
CA LEU A 21 -6.18 -7.53 -2.04
C LEU A 21 -7.46 -7.87 -2.81
N CYS A 22 -8.43 -6.95 -2.85
CA CYS A 22 -9.67 -7.15 -3.62
C CYS A 22 -9.41 -7.23 -5.12
N ALA A 23 -8.44 -6.48 -5.64
CA ALA A 23 -8.06 -6.48 -7.06
C ALA A 23 -7.57 -7.86 -7.54
N ARG A 24 -6.87 -8.62 -6.69
CA ARG A 24 -6.39 -9.97 -7.03
C ARG A 24 -7.52 -10.95 -7.36
N TYR A 25 -8.68 -10.79 -6.72
CA TYR A 25 -9.84 -11.65 -6.91
C TYR A 25 -10.88 -11.05 -7.87
N GLN A 26 -10.50 -10.03 -8.65
CA GLN A 26 -11.41 -9.38 -9.59
C GLN A 26 -11.86 -10.31 -10.73
N ALA A 27 -11.02 -11.27 -11.15
CA ALA A 27 -11.36 -12.22 -12.20
C ALA A 27 -12.44 -13.24 -11.76
N SER A 28 -12.51 -13.58 -10.46
CA SER A 28 -13.47 -14.54 -9.90
C SER A 28 -13.96 -14.11 -8.51
N PRO A 29 -14.78 -13.04 -8.41
CA PRO A 29 -15.14 -12.44 -7.14
C PRO A 29 -16.18 -13.29 -6.38
N LYS A 30 -15.80 -13.72 -5.17
CA LYS A 30 -16.71 -14.32 -4.17
C LYS A 30 -17.53 -13.26 -3.42
N ILE A 31 -18.60 -13.70 -2.77
CA ILE A 31 -19.50 -12.87 -1.96
C ILE A 31 -18.72 -12.10 -0.87
N SER A 32 -17.73 -12.74 -0.25
CA SER A 32 -16.85 -12.14 0.75
C SER A 32 -16.07 -10.94 0.21
N HIS A 33 -15.53 -11.03 -1.01
CA HIS A 33 -14.80 -9.91 -1.64
C HIS A 33 -15.74 -8.74 -1.96
N ARG A 34 -16.97 -9.02 -2.41
CA ARG A 34 -17.97 -7.96 -2.65
C ARG A 34 -18.37 -7.25 -1.35
N GLN A 35 -18.48 -7.98 -0.23
CA GLN A 35 -18.72 -7.39 1.08
C GLN A 35 -17.54 -6.53 1.56
N ALA A 36 -16.30 -6.97 1.32
CA ALA A 36 -15.10 -6.20 1.64
C ALA A 36 -15.07 -4.87 0.87
N VAL A 37 -15.34 -4.90 -0.44
CA VAL A 37 -15.44 -3.68 -1.27
C VAL A 37 -16.52 -2.73 -0.74
N LYS A 38 -17.69 -3.23 -0.33
CA LYS A 38 -18.73 -2.40 0.31
C LYS A 38 -18.27 -1.77 1.64
N ARG A 39 -17.42 -2.44 2.41
CA ARG A 39 -16.83 -1.86 3.63
C ARG A 39 -15.88 -0.71 3.30
N ILE A 40 -15.05 -0.86 2.27
CA ILE A 40 -14.15 0.20 1.78
C ILE A 40 -14.98 1.44 1.39
N PHE A 41 -16.05 1.27 0.61
CA PHE A 41 -16.91 2.41 0.24
C PHE A 41 -17.59 3.09 1.44
N ARG A 42 -18.02 2.33 2.44
CA ARG A 42 -18.59 2.90 3.67
C ARG A 42 -17.55 3.69 4.47
N TYR A 43 -16.33 3.18 4.56
CA TYR A 43 -15.22 3.88 5.20
C TYR A 43 -14.92 5.21 4.49
N LEU A 44 -14.81 5.19 3.17
CA LEU A 44 -14.58 6.41 2.36
C LEU A 44 -15.70 7.43 2.56
N LYS A 45 -16.97 6.99 2.60
CA LYS A 45 -18.12 7.87 2.84
C LYS A 45 -18.08 8.52 4.23
N PHE A 46 -17.56 7.82 5.23
CA PHE A 46 -17.47 8.33 6.60
C PHE A 46 -16.25 9.22 6.84
N THR A 47 -15.25 9.14 5.97
CA THR A 47 -13.97 9.85 6.13
C THR A 47 -13.61 10.69 4.91
N PRO A 48 -14.47 11.60 4.44
CA PRO A 48 -14.21 12.36 3.21
C PRO A 48 -13.00 13.30 3.33
N GLU A 49 -12.70 13.77 4.53
CA GLU A 49 -11.62 14.73 4.81
C GLU A 49 -10.25 14.06 4.98
N LEU A 50 -10.21 12.72 5.14
CA LEU A 50 -8.95 12.00 5.29
C LEU A 50 -8.33 11.73 3.92
N GLY A 51 -7.15 12.31 3.70
CA GLY A 51 -6.34 12.08 2.52
C GLY A 51 -5.04 12.89 2.59
N LEU A 52 -4.03 12.43 1.85
CA LEU A 52 -2.80 13.16 1.63
C LEU A 52 -3.04 14.27 0.61
N TRP A 53 -2.62 15.47 0.98
CA TRP A 53 -2.61 16.62 0.08
C TRP A 53 -1.20 16.83 -0.48
N TYR A 54 -1.13 16.87 -1.81
CA TYR A 54 0.11 17.05 -2.55
C TYR A 54 0.22 18.51 -3.00
N SER A 55 0.96 19.34 -2.25
CA SER A 55 1.16 20.75 -2.60
C SER A 55 2.22 20.88 -3.70
N SER A 56 1.94 21.66 -4.74
CA SER A 56 2.91 21.95 -5.82
C SER A 56 4.08 22.82 -5.37
N GLY A 57 4.00 23.43 -4.17
CA GLY A 57 5.03 24.29 -3.60
C GLY A 57 5.98 23.62 -2.60
N SER A 58 5.86 22.31 -2.35
CA SER A 58 6.75 21.62 -1.42
C SER A 58 8.16 21.48 -2.02
N SER A 59 9.20 21.78 -1.25
CA SER A 59 10.58 21.49 -1.63
C SER A 59 10.71 19.99 -1.94
N LEU A 60 11.41 19.67 -3.05
CA LEU A 60 11.67 18.29 -3.50
C LEU A 60 12.72 17.60 -2.62
N LEU A 61 12.47 17.54 -1.32
CA LEU A 61 13.26 16.76 -0.39
C LEU A 61 12.76 15.32 -0.42
N LEU A 62 13.62 14.40 -0.84
CA LEU A 62 13.37 12.97 -0.82
C LEU A 62 13.76 12.42 0.56
N ARG A 63 12.78 12.01 1.37
CA ARG A 63 12.97 11.36 2.67
C ARG A 63 12.35 9.98 2.66
N GLY A 64 13.19 8.94 2.66
CA GLY A 64 12.76 7.55 2.70
C GLY A 64 12.64 7.05 4.14
N PHE A 65 11.46 6.58 4.52
CA PHE A 65 11.26 5.71 5.68
C PHE A 65 11.00 4.29 5.18
N LEU A 66 11.54 3.31 5.89
CA LEU A 66 11.49 1.91 5.51
C LEU A 66 11.09 1.09 6.71
N ASP A 67 10.11 0.23 6.51
CA ASP A 67 9.66 -0.75 7.46
C ASP A 67 9.40 -2.07 6.72
N ALA A 68 9.70 -3.21 7.34
CA ALA A 68 9.60 -4.51 6.68
C ALA A 68 9.07 -5.58 7.63
N ASP A 69 7.84 -6.03 7.36
CA ASP A 69 7.23 -7.11 8.11
C ASP A 69 7.58 -8.48 7.49
N LEU A 70 8.29 -9.32 8.25
CA LEU A 70 8.61 -10.69 7.84
C LEU A 70 7.34 -11.56 7.78
N ALA A 71 7.12 -12.23 6.64
CA ALA A 71 6.03 -13.19 6.44
C ALA A 71 4.60 -12.70 6.75
N GLY A 72 4.37 -11.38 6.74
CA GLY A 72 3.07 -10.78 7.09
C GLY A 72 1.90 -11.20 6.19
N CYS A 73 2.17 -11.68 4.97
CA CYS A 73 1.13 -12.15 4.07
C CYS A 73 0.74 -13.62 4.35
N ARG A 74 -0.40 -13.85 5.01
CA ARG A 74 -0.92 -15.20 5.34
C ARG A 74 -1.13 -16.13 4.14
N ILE A 75 -1.26 -15.59 2.93
CA ILE A 75 -1.52 -16.37 1.71
C ILE A 75 -0.20 -16.89 1.11
N ASP A 76 0.75 -15.98 0.88
CA ASP A 76 1.98 -16.30 0.14
C ASP A 76 3.21 -16.44 1.05
N ARG A 77 3.07 -16.21 2.37
CA ARG A 77 4.18 -16.04 3.35
C ARG A 77 5.22 -14.98 2.94
N LYS A 78 4.93 -14.18 1.90
CA LYS A 78 5.78 -13.09 1.45
C LYS A 78 5.81 -11.96 2.47
N SER A 79 7.00 -11.44 2.69
CA SER A 79 7.24 -10.25 3.50
C SER A 79 6.61 -9.03 2.85
N THR A 80 6.18 -8.07 3.67
CA THR A 80 5.60 -6.82 3.21
C THR A 80 6.53 -5.70 3.62
N SER A 81 7.35 -5.22 2.68
CA SER A 81 8.03 -3.95 2.83
C SER A 81 7.03 -2.81 2.70
N ASN A 82 7.04 -1.89 3.65
CA ASN A 82 6.48 -0.57 3.49
C ASN A 82 7.66 0.38 3.32
N THR A 83 8.00 0.66 2.07
CA THR A 83 8.80 1.84 1.76
C THR A 83 7.88 3.06 1.83
N CYS A 84 8.40 4.19 2.28
CA CYS A 84 7.70 5.45 2.38
C CYS A 84 8.68 6.52 1.91
N GLN A 85 8.70 6.76 0.60
CA GLN A 85 9.51 7.80 0.00
C GLN A 85 8.71 9.10 -0.02
N LEU A 86 8.92 9.99 0.94
CA LEU A 86 8.45 11.37 0.88
C LEU A 86 9.27 12.11 -0.17
N LEU A 87 8.76 12.31 -1.38
CA LEU A 87 9.25 13.35 -2.28
C LEU A 87 8.33 14.57 -2.09
N GLY A 88 8.73 15.49 -1.22
CA GLY A 88 7.80 16.52 -0.72
C GLY A 88 6.73 15.90 0.19
N THR A 89 5.50 15.75 -0.29
CA THR A 89 4.33 15.20 0.46
C THR A 89 3.87 13.82 -0.02
N SER A 90 4.55 13.24 -1.01
CA SER A 90 4.12 11.97 -1.62
C SER A 90 4.45 10.75 -0.80
N LEU A 91 3.52 9.81 -0.65
CA LEU A 91 3.79 8.53 0.03
C LEU A 91 3.61 7.36 -0.94
N SER A 92 4.67 6.58 -1.15
CA SER A 92 4.63 5.39 -2.02
C SER A 92 5.05 4.12 -1.26
N SER A 93 4.10 3.23 -0.99
CA SER A 93 4.36 1.89 -0.42
C SER A 93 4.43 0.78 -1.47
N ARG A 94 5.31 -0.21 -1.28
CA ARG A 94 5.55 -1.29 -2.27
C ARG A 94 5.73 -2.66 -1.61
N LYS A 95 4.86 -3.62 -1.92
CA LYS A 95 5.02 -5.02 -1.48
C LYS A 95 6.28 -5.65 -2.11
N GLN A 96 7.06 -6.36 -1.31
CA GLN A 96 8.22 -7.14 -1.76
C GLN A 96 7.82 -8.27 -2.73
N ALA A 97 8.64 -8.46 -3.76
CA ALA A 97 8.43 -9.51 -4.77
C ALA A 97 8.85 -10.90 -4.24
N ASN A 98 9.89 -10.94 -3.41
CA ASN A 98 10.52 -12.16 -2.90
C ASN A 98 10.06 -12.49 -1.46
N VAL A 99 10.12 -13.76 -1.10
CA VAL A 99 9.94 -14.23 0.28
C VAL A 99 11.29 -14.10 0.96
N SER A 100 11.38 -13.31 2.04
CA SER A 100 12.60 -13.25 2.87
C SER A 100 12.55 -14.35 3.94
N LEU A 101 13.70 -14.92 4.27
CA LEU A 101 13.83 -16.00 5.26
C LEU A 101 14.23 -15.46 6.64
N SER A 102 14.62 -14.20 6.74
CA SER A 102 14.94 -13.51 8.00
C SER A 102 14.44 -12.05 8.00
N THR A 103 14.32 -11.45 9.19
CA THR A 103 13.97 -10.03 9.35
C THR A 103 15.03 -9.11 8.76
N THR A 104 16.32 -9.43 8.97
CA THR A 104 17.46 -8.68 8.43
C THR A 104 17.47 -8.66 6.91
N GLU A 105 17.15 -9.79 6.27
CA GLU A 105 17.03 -9.88 4.82
C GLU A 105 15.82 -9.08 4.31
N ALA A 106 14.71 -9.08 5.06
CA ALA A 106 13.53 -8.28 4.73
C ALA A 106 13.86 -6.78 4.73
N GLU A 107 14.58 -6.30 5.74
CA GLU A 107 15.02 -4.91 5.85
C GLU A 107 16.02 -4.54 4.75
N TYR A 108 17.03 -5.39 4.49
CA TYR A 108 18.02 -5.14 3.44
C TYR A 108 17.38 -5.04 2.05
N THR A 109 16.42 -5.92 1.76
CA THR A 109 15.68 -5.90 0.50
C THR A 109 14.79 -4.66 0.40
N ALA A 110 14.19 -4.21 1.51
CA ALA A 110 13.43 -2.97 1.55
C ALA A 110 14.34 -1.76 1.28
N ALA A 111 15.51 -1.68 1.91
CA ALA A 111 16.50 -0.63 1.71
C ALA A 111 16.98 -0.54 0.26
N ALA A 112 17.34 -1.68 -0.34
CA ALA A 112 17.73 -1.73 -1.75
C ALA A 112 16.61 -1.21 -2.68
N SER A 113 15.34 -1.56 -2.38
CA SER A 113 14.19 -1.08 -3.16
C SER A 113 13.85 0.40 -2.97
N CYS A 114 14.38 1.03 -1.93
CA CYS A 114 14.18 2.45 -1.65
C CYS A 114 15.16 3.34 -2.41
N CYS A 115 16.34 2.81 -2.74
CA CYS A 115 17.40 3.56 -3.41
C CYS A 115 17.39 3.39 -4.94
N SER A 116 16.55 2.50 -5.47
CA SER A 116 16.40 2.21 -6.90
C SER A 116 15.44 3.15 -7.60
#